data_AF-A0A6L5FSW8-F1
#
_entry.id   AF-A0A6L5FSW8-F1
#
_cell.length_a   1.000
_cell.length_b   1.000
_cell.length_c   1.000
_cell.angle_alpha   90.00
_cell.angle_beta   90.00
_cell.angle_gamma   90.00
#
_symmetry.space_group_name_H-M   'P 1'
#
loop_
_entity.id
_entity.type
_entity.pdbx_description
1 polymer ?
#
loop_
_entity_poly.entity_id
_entity_poly.type
_entity_poly.pdbx_seq_one_letter_code
_entity_poly.pdbx_strand_id
1 'polypeptide(L)'
;MPARRSLQNYRRQLARRLNSLTVATTTTAGNAAGSSLVATALAGGLDQNRYRNGWVFPVEGDQLGRLRRVGESALNTSTGELSVSVAYPAQIPADVEFEVHLVLPPEDHDGWVGFRSCINDALAECWTTARLALVGVENQPSYELDAYADWLEPEAIRELWAEATSADVNRLTHGGTFPYRDAENLNLEVQPHLGAGEAAQVEVFRPLDTWIKVGSTWGNSSVGLVNDSDEALINPEPLVQVALAYAYMALSVGPDAERWERKARDQRLKANLLKLDYLNHKQRRMGGDTGGWRQYGAKDWESF
;
A
#
# COMPACT_ATOMS: atom_id res chain seq x y z
N MET A 1 -14.57 -13.94 4.17
CA MET A 1 -13.48 -13.34 4.96
C MET A 1 -13.14 -11.99 4.37
N PRO A 2 -12.89 -10.94 5.17
CA PRO A 2 -12.41 -9.66 4.65
C PRO A 2 -11.11 -9.87 3.85
N ALA A 3 -10.96 -9.17 2.73
CA ALA A 3 -9.74 -9.24 1.92
C ALA A 3 -8.53 -8.83 2.77
N ARG A 4 -7.48 -9.65 2.79
CA ARG A 4 -6.27 -9.42 3.59
C ARG A 4 -5.63 -8.08 3.20
N ARG A 5 -5.36 -7.21 4.15
CA ARG A 5 -4.83 -5.85 3.89
C ARG A 5 -3.31 -5.84 3.77
N SER A 6 -2.74 -6.83 3.08
CA SER A 6 -1.29 -7.03 3.01
C SER A 6 -0.67 -6.53 1.71
N LEU A 7 0.65 -6.22 1.75
CA LEU A 7 1.43 -5.82 0.56
C LEU A 7 1.25 -6.81 -0.60
N GLN A 8 1.33 -8.11 -0.33
CA GLN A 8 1.12 -9.15 -1.34
C GLN A 8 -0.25 -9.00 -2.02
N ASN A 9 -1.31 -8.75 -1.25
CA ASN A 9 -2.66 -8.63 -1.81
C ASN A 9 -2.84 -7.33 -2.60
N TYR A 10 -2.32 -6.21 -2.10
CA TYR A 10 -2.33 -4.94 -2.85
C TYR A 10 -1.59 -5.09 -4.19
N ARG A 11 -0.40 -5.69 -4.16
CA ARG A 11 0.42 -5.98 -5.34
C ARG A 11 -0.29 -6.86 -6.35
N ARG A 12 -0.87 -7.99 -5.90
CA ARG A 12 -1.65 -8.89 -6.77
C ARG A 12 -2.85 -8.19 -7.40
N GLN A 13 -3.58 -7.38 -6.64
CA GLN A 13 -4.74 -6.66 -7.17
C GLN A 13 -4.32 -5.58 -8.17
N LEU A 14 -3.29 -4.81 -7.87
CA LEU A 14 -2.74 -3.80 -8.78
C LEU A 14 -2.24 -4.43 -10.09
N ALA A 15 -1.46 -5.50 -10.01
CA ALA A 15 -0.97 -6.23 -11.18
C ALA A 15 -2.11 -6.86 -12.00
N ARG A 16 -3.17 -7.37 -11.36
CA ARG A 16 -4.38 -7.84 -12.07
C ARG A 16 -5.10 -6.72 -12.81
N ARG A 17 -5.20 -5.52 -12.23
CA ARG A 17 -5.81 -4.35 -12.90
C ARG A 17 -5.03 -3.90 -14.12
N LEU A 18 -3.72 -4.18 -14.17
CA LEU A 18 -2.88 -3.94 -15.34
C LEU A 18 -2.85 -5.13 -16.31
N ASN A 19 -3.60 -6.20 -16.04
CA ASN A 19 -3.52 -7.48 -16.77
C ASN A 19 -2.08 -8.03 -16.85
N SER A 20 -1.29 -7.79 -15.82
CA SER A 20 0.14 -8.08 -15.82
C SER A 20 0.53 -9.24 -14.92
N LEU A 21 -0.42 -9.92 -14.26
CA LEU A 21 -0.15 -10.98 -13.28
C LEU A 21 -0.52 -12.37 -13.80
N THR A 22 0.40 -13.31 -13.65
CA THR A 22 0.11 -14.75 -13.63
C THR A 22 0.59 -15.33 -12.30
N VAL A 23 -0.25 -16.14 -11.65
CA VAL A 23 0.13 -16.88 -10.44
C VAL A 23 0.18 -18.36 -10.80
N ALA A 24 1.25 -19.04 -10.42
CA ALA A 24 1.43 -20.46 -10.67
C ALA A 24 2.17 -21.13 -9.51
N THR A 25 2.08 -22.44 -9.45
CA THR A 25 2.80 -23.28 -8.49
C THR A 25 3.70 -24.22 -9.24
N THR A 26 4.95 -24.38 -8.81
CA THR A 26 5.87 -25.34 -9.42
C THR A 26 5.33 -26.76 -9.24
N THR A 27 5.30 -27.53 -10.32
CA THR A 27 4.77 -28.91 -10.33
C THR A 27 5.88 -29.94 -10.20
N THR A 28 7.08 -29.59 -10.61
CA THR A 28 8.30 -30.37 -10.41
C THR A 28 9.43 -29.43 -10.04
N ALA A 29 10.48 -29.97 -9.43
CA ALA A 29 11.68 -29.19 -9.18
C ALA A 29 12.24 -28.65 -10.52
N GLY A 30 12.68 -27.39 -10.52
CA GLY A 30 13.29 -26.73 -11.68
C GLY A 30 14.70 -27.25 -11.97
N ASN A 31 15.47 -26.53 -12.78
CA ASN A 31 16.88 -26.86 -13.00
C ASN A 31 17.69 -26.81 -11.69
N ALA A 32 18.60 -27.77 -11.47
CA ALA A 32 19.45 -27.85 -10.28
C ALA A 32 20.30 -26.58 -10.05
N ALA A 33 20.69 -25.90 -11.12
CA ALA A 33 21.42 -24.64 -11.07
C ALA A 33 20.53 -23.43 -10.73
N GLY A 34 19.21 -23.60 -10.54
CA GLY A 34 18.28 -22.52 -10.24
C GLY A 34 17.94 -21.63 -11.44
N SER A 35 18.16 -22.09 -12.68
CA SER A 35 17.91 -21.30 -13.89
C SER A 35 16.47 -21.40 -14.44
N SER A 36 15.60 -22.23 -13.84
CA SER A 36 14.22 -22.39 -14.30
C SER A 36 13.24 -22.76 -13.19
N LEU A 37 11.96 -22.53 -13.47
CA LEU A 37 10.81 -22.98 -12.69
C LEU A 37 9.90 -23.82 -13.60
N VAL A 38 9.40 -24.96 -13.14
CA VAL A 38 8.51 -25.81 -13.96
C VAL A 38 7.12 -25.81 -13.37
N ALA A 39 6.14 -25.27 -14.10
CA ALA A 39 4.74 -25.25 -13.70
C ALA A 39 3.84 -25.67 -14.88
N THR A 40 3.24 -26.85 -14.84
CA THR A 40 2.41 -27.36 -15.95
C THR A 40 1.20 -26.47 -16.25
N ALA A 41 0.73 -25.68 -15.29
CA ALA A 41 -0.31 -24.67 -15.50
C ALA A 41 0.09 -23.58 -16.52
N LEU A 42 1.39 -23.40 -16.76
CA LEU A 42 1.92 -22.51 -17.80
C LEU A 42 2.10 -23.22 -19.15
N ALA A 43 1.99 -24.55 -19.21
CA ALA A 43 2.06 -25.30 -20.45
C ALA A 43 0.81 -25.09 -21.33
N GLY A 44 0.89 -25.52 -22.61
CA GLY A 44 -0.22 -25.42 -23.56
C GLY A 44 -0.47 -24.04 -24.14
N GLY A 45 0.37 -23.04 -23.80
CA GLY A 45 0.36 -21.75 -24.47
C GLY A 45 0.83 -21.84 -25.92
N LEU A 46 0.31 -20.97 -26.79
CA LEU A 46 0.77 -20.87 -28.19
C LEU A 46 2.04 -20.02 -28.35
N ASP A 47 2.38 -19.20 -27.36
CA ASP A 47 3.48 -18.24 -27.44
C ASP A 47 4.56 -18.52 -26.39
N GLN A 48 5.74 -18.94 -26.87
CA GLN A 48 6.93 -19.16 -26.05
C GLN A 48 7.50 -17.86 -25.46
N ASN A 49 7.18 -16.71 -26.06
CA ASN A 49 7.63 -15.39 -25.62
C ASN A 49 6.64 -14.69 -24.70
N ARG A 50 5.52 -15.33 -24.32
CA ARG A 50 4.45 -14.72 -23.53
C ARG A 50 4.93 -14.00 -22.26
N TYR A 51 5.97 -14.54 -21.62
CA TYR A 51 6.54 -13.99 -20.39
C TYR A 51 7.88 -13.28 -20.58
N ARG A 52 8.34 -13.13 -21.83
CA ARG A 52 9.63 -12.49 -22.13
C ARG A 52 9.67 -11.09 -21.55
N ASN A 53 10.83 -10.73 -20.99
CA ASN A 53 11.06 -9.47 -20.29
C ASN A 53 10.20 -9.22 -19.04
N GLY A 54 9.35 -10.17 -18.63
CA GLY A 54 8.64 -10.10 -17.36
C GLY A 54 9.56 -10.40 -16.18
N TRP A 55 8.97 -10.43 -15.00
CA TRP A 55 9.63 -10.73 -13.75
C TRP A 55 8.97 -11.90 -13.02
N VAL A 56 9.78 -12.79 -12.47
CA VAL A 56 9.36 -13.93 -11.65
C VAL A 56 9.69 -13.64 -10.20
N PHE A 57 8.74 -13.91 -9.33
CA PHE A 57 8.85 -13.62 -7.91
C PHE A 57 8.23 -14.77 -7.10
N PRO A 58 9.07 -15.64 -6.50
CA PRO A 58 8.60 -16.67 -5.59
C PRO A 58 7.99 -16.03 -4.34
N VAL A 59 6.79 -16.47 -3.97
CA VAL A 59 6.04 -15.93 -2.83
C VAL A 59 6.04 -16.85 -1.61
N GLU A 60 6.77 -17.96 -1.71
CA GLU A 60 7.03 -18.89 -0.62
C GLU A 60 8.33 -19.68 -0.89
N GLY A 61 8.69 -20.54 0.07
CA GLY A 61 9.89 -21.38 0.00
C GLY A 61 11.21 -20.61 0.21
N ASP A 62 12.33 -21.30 0.01
CA ASP A 62 13.67 -20.77 0.31
C ASP A 62 14.10 -19.60 -0.59
N GLN A 63 13.42 -19.42 -1.73
CA GLN A 63 13.65 -18.31 -2.65
C GLN A 63 12.61 -17.19 -2.50
N LEU A 64 11.80 -17.21 -1.44
CA LEU A 64 10.83 -16.16 -1.11
C LEU A 64 11.43 -14.77 -1.28
N GLY A 65 10.73 -13.91 -2.01
CA GLY A 65 11.11 -12.51 -2.18
C GLY A 65 12.24 -12.28 -3.19
N ARG A 66 12.83 -13.32 -3.79
CA ARG A 66 13.94 -13.16 -4.73
C ARG A 66 13.41 -12.91 -6.13
N LEU A 67 13.40 -11.65 -6.53
CA LEU A 67 13.01 -11.24 -7.87
C LEU A 67 14.03 -11.68 -8.94
N ARG A 68 13.55 -12.18 -10.08
CA ARG A 68 14.37 -12.45 -11.28
C ARG A 68 13.65 -12.03 -12.54
N ARG A 69 14.40 -11.56 -13.54
CA ARG A 69 13.85 -11.30 -14.87
C ARG A 69 13.73 -12.59 -15.68
N VAL A 70 12.62 -12.75 -16.40
CA VAL A 70 12.40 -13.87 -17.34
C VAL A 70 13.36 -13.74 -18.51
N GLY A 71 13.98 -14.85 -18.92
CA GLY A 71 14.93 -14.89 -20.02
C GLY A 71 14.31 -14.71 -21.41
N GLU A 72 15.17 -14.69 -22.42
CA GLU A 72 14.79 -14.58 -23.84
C GLU A 72 13.97 -15.80 -24.32
N SER A 73 14.42 -17.01 -23.97
CA SER A 73 13.65 -18.25 -24.12
C SER A 73 12.68 -18.41 -22.94
N ALA A 74 11.68 -17.53 -22.89
CA ALA A 74 10.88 -17.31 -21.69
C ALA A 74 10.17 -18.58 -21.20
N LEU A 75 9.42 -19.25 -22.08
CA LEU A 75 8.58 -20.39 -21.70
C LEU A 75 8.70 -21.55 -22.69
N ASN A 76 9.01 -22.74 -22.16
CA ASN A 76 8.78 -23.98 -22.87
C ASN A 76 7.30 -24.34 -22.77
N THR A 77 6.54 -24.13 -23.86
CA THR A 77 5.09 -24.35 -23.90
C THR A 77 4.69 -25.82 -23.80
N SER A 78 5.62 -26.75 -24.00
CA SER A 78 5.36 -28.20 -23.89
C SER A 78 5.36 -28.68 -22.44
N THR A 79 6.25 -28.11 -21.62
CA THR A 79 6.48 -28.54 -20.24
C THR A 79 5.99 -27.54 -19.20
N GLY A 80 5.81 -26.27 -19.59
CA GLY A 80 5.55 -25.17 -18.66
C GLY A 80 6.82 -24.68 -17.93
N GLU A 81 8.01 -25.00 -18.45
CA GLU A 81 9.28 -24.53 -17.89
C GLU A 81 9.51 -23.07 -18.25
N LEU A 82 9.63 -22.23 -17.23
CA LEU A 82 9.91 -20.81 -17.31
C LEU A 82 11.40 -20.57 -17.00
N SER A 83 12.13 -19.98 -17.95
CA SER A 83 13.56 -19.70 -17.79
C SER A 83 13.80 -18.31 -17.21
N VAL A 84 14.73 -18.19 -16.27
CA VAL A 84 15.17 -16.89 -15.73
C VAL A 84 16.52 -16.49 -16.27
N SER A 85 16.73 -15.18 -16.43
CA SER A 85 17.97 -14.59 -16.95
C SER A 85 19.16 -14.77 -16.01
N VAL A 86 18.93 -14.71 -14.71
CA VAL A 86 19.91 -14.93 -13.65
C VAL A 86 19.38 -16.01 -12.74
N ALA A 87 20.21 -17.02 -12.48
CA ALA A 87 19.83 -18.14 -11.65
C ALA A 87 19.51 -17.74 -10.19
N TYR A 88 18.63 -18.52 -9.56
CA TYR A 88 18.51 -18.54 -8.11
C TYR A 88 19.73 -19.24 -7.50
N PRO A 89 20.13 -18.92 -6.25
CA PRO A 89 21.25 -19.58 -5.59
C PRO A 89 21.10 -21.09 -5.37
N ALA A 90 19.89 -21.64 -5.54
CA ALA A 90 19.60 -23.06 -5.48
C ALA A 90 18.42 -23.41 -6.40
N GLN A 91 18.23 -24.71 -6.63
CA GLN A 91 17.06 -25.25 -7.32
C GLN A 91 15.76 -24.81 -6.63
N ILE A 92 14.75 -24.43 -7.41
CA ILE A 92 13.40 -24.21 -6.89
C ILE A 92 12.69 -25.57 -6.82
N PRO A 93 12.24 -26.02 -5.64
CA PRO A 93 11.56 -27.30 -5.50
C PRO A 93 10.16 -27.28 -6.13
N ALA A 94 9.50 -28.45 -6.16
CA ALA A 94 8.07 -28.53 -6.44
C ALA A 94 7.27 -27.86 -5.31
N ASP A 95 5.99 -27.58 -5.57
CA ASP A 95 5.03 -27.02 -4.63
C ASP A 95 5.42 -25.63 -4.08
N VAL A 96 6.05 -24.80 -4.91
CA VAL A 96 6.36 -23.40 -4.61
C VAL A 96 5.47 -22.48 -5.46
N GLU A 97 4.62 -21.70 -4.82
CA GLU A 97 3.87 -20.61 -5.45
C GLU A 97 4.83 -19.47 -5.86
N PHE A 98 4.63 -18.99 -7.08
CA PHE A 98 5.34 -17.83 -7.62
C PHE A 98 4.41 -17.00 -8.49
N GLU A 99 4.83 -15.76 -8.69
CA GLU A 99 4.13 -14.80 -9.53
C GLU A 99 4.99 -14.37 -10.70
N VAL A 100 4.36 -14.23 -11.87
CA VAL A 100 4.96 -13.65 -13.07
C VAL A 100 4.30 -12.31 -13.36
N HIS A 101 5.10 -11.26 -13.42
CA HIS A 101 4.68 -9.87 -13.66
C HIS A 101 5.19 -9.41 -15.02
N LEU A 102 4.33 -8.82 -15.86
CA LEU A 102 4.70 -8.46 -17.24
C LEU A 102 5.00 -6.98 -17.47
N VAL A 103 4.52 -6.11 -16.59
CA VAL A 103 4.43 -4.66 -16.86
C VAL A 103 5.32 -3.86 -15.91
N LEU A 104 5.24 -4.12 -14.61
CA LEU A 104 6.15 -3.59 -13.60
C LEU A 104 6.65 -4.73 -12.70
N PRO A 105 7.86 -4.61 -12.13
CA PRO A 105 8.33 -5.58 -11.17
C PRO A 105 7.55 -5.48 -9.84
N PRO A 106 7.47 -6.56 -9.04
CA PRO A 106 6.96 -6.57 -7.67
C PRO A 106 7.56 -5.49 -6.75
N GLU A 107 8.87 -5.28 -6.87
CA GLU A 107 9.66 -4.29 -6.13
C GLU A 107 10.63 -3.59 -7.09
N ASP A 108 11.22 -2.47 -6.66
CA ASP A 108 12.14 -1.70 -7.50
C ASP A 108 13.32 -2.57 -7.94
N HIS A 109 13.60 -2.59 -9.24
CA HIS A 109 14.60 -3.49 -9.82
C HIS A 109 15.15 -2.93 -11.13
N ASP A 110 16.48 -2.96 -11.30
CA ASP A 110 17.17 -2.52 -12.53
C ASP A 110 16.75 -1.12 -13.02
N GLY A 111 16.52 -0.18 -12.09
CA GLY A 111 16.07 1.18 -12.39
C GLY A 111 14.58 1.33 -12.71
N TRP A 112 13.81 0.25 -12.64
CA TRP A 112 12.35 0.28 -12.75
C TRP A 112 11.71 0.48 -11.39
N VAL A 113 10.72 1.37 -11.33
CA VAL A 113 9.82 1.51 -10.18
C VAL A 113 8.88 0.30 -10.14
N GLY A 114 8.85 -0.40 -9.01
CA GLY A 114 8.02 -1.57 -8.79
C GLY A 114 6.68 -1.26 -8.13
N PHE A 115 5.86 -2.30 -8.02
CA PHE A 115 4.54 -2.21 -7.39
C PHE A 115 4.62 -1.78 -5.93
N ARG A 116 5.61 -2.24 -5.16
CA ARG A 116 5.80 -1.82 -3.75
C ARG A 116 5.88 -0.30 -3.62
N SER A 117 6.72 0.34 -4.42
CA SER A 117 6.90 1.80 -4.38
C SER A 117 5.63 2.53 -4.81
N CYS A 118 4.96 2.08 -5.88
CA CYS A 118 3.66 2.64 -6.28
C CYS A 118 2.58 2.52 -5.19
N ILE A 119 2.60 1.43 -4.42
CA ILE A 119 1.66 1.20 -3.31
C ILE A 119 2.00 2.09 -2.11
N ASN A 120 3.28 2.23 -1.77
CA ASN A 120 3.71 3.10 -0.67
C ASN A 120 3.47 4.58 -0.98
N ASP A 121 3.72 5.02 -2.22
CA ASP A 121 3.38 6.38 -2.65
C ASP A 121 1.87 6.64 -2.56
N ALA A 122 1.05 5.65 -2.93
CA ALA A 122 -0.39 5.74 -2.78
C ALA A 122 -0.83 5.76 -1.31
N LEU A 123 -0.15 5.02 -0.43
CA LEU A 123 -0.41 5.05 1.01
C LEU A 123 -0.06 6.41 1.63
N ALA A 124 1.04 7.04 1.20
CA ALA A 124 1.44 8.36 1.67
C ALA A 124 0.41 9.46 1.35
N GLU A 125 -0.34 9.30 0.25
CA GLU A 125 -1.45 10.22 -0.08
C GLU A 125 -2.76 9.92 0.62
N CYS A 126 -2.90 8.70 1.11
CA CYS A 126 -4.10 8.26 1.81
C CYS A 126 -3.90 8.55 3.30
N TRP A 127 -4.97 8.95 3.97
CA TRP A 127 -4.86 9.35 5.37
C TRP A 127 -5.99 8.76 6.20
N THR A 128 -5.69 8.62 7.49
CA THR A 128 -6.63 8.24 8.53
C THR A 128 -6.62 9.29 9.64
N THR A 129 -7.56 9.21 10.57
CA THR A 129 -7.50 9.99 11.81
C THR A 129 -6.80 9.18 12.88
N ALA A 130 -5.86 9.79 13.59
CA ALA A 130 -5.26 9.26 14.81
C ALA A 130 -5.51 10.25 15.96
N ARG A 131 -5.32 9.78 17.19
CA ARG A 131 -5.43 10.61 18.39
C ARG A 131 -4.18 10.48 19.21
N LEU A 132 -3.56 11.61 19.51
CA LEU A 132 -2.37 11.71 20.35
C LEU A 132 -2.84 12.11 21.75
N ALA A 133 -2.46 11.34 22.76
CA ALA A 133 -2.80 11.66 24.14
C ALA A 133 -2.01 12.90 24.57
N LEU A 134 -2.64 13.83 25.27
CA LEU A 134 -2.02 15.03 25.83
C LEU A 134 -2.40 15.12 27.30
N VAL A 135 -1.46 15.52 28.15
CA VAL A 135 -1.72 15.72 29.59
C VAL A 135 -1.42 17.16 29.94
N GLY A 136 -2.41 17.83 30.53
CA GLY A 136 -2.33 19.22 30.92
C GLY A 136 -1.30 19.45 32.02
N VAL A 137 -0.55 20.53 31.87
CA VAL A 137 0.40 21.02 32.86
C VAL A 137 -0.03 22.42 33.29
N GLU A 138 0.00 22.69 34.59
CA GLU A 138 -0.49 23.97 35.11
C GLU A 138 0.25 25.16 34.49
N ASN A 139 -0.52 26.16 34.03
CA ASN A 139 0.00 27.37 33.38
C ASN A 139 0.87 27.11 32.14
N GLN A 140 0.75 25.93 31.50
CA GLN A 140 1.44 25.63 30.25
C GLN A 140 0.52 25.90 29.04
N PRO A 141 0.79 26.96 28.25
CA PRO A 141 -0.02 27.30 27.09
C PRO A 141 0.30 26.45 25.86
N SER A 142 1.52 25.92 25.76
CA SER A 142 2.06 25.28 24.56
C SER A 142 2.67 23.92 24.86
N TYR A 143 2.46 22.97 23.96
CA TYR A 143 2.89 21.58 24.09
C TYR A 143 3.70 21.17 22.86
N GLU A 144 4.92 20.66 23.09
CA GLU A 144 5.77 20.11 22.03
C GLU A 144 5.25 18.73 21.59
N LEU A 145 5.18 18.50 20.29
CA LEU A 145 4.58 17.31 19.69
C LEU A 145 5.57 16.44 18.90
N ASP A 146 6.84 16.82 18.79
CA ASP A 146 7.84 16.08 17.98
C ASP A 146 8.07 14.65 18.50
N ALA A 147 7.85 14.42 19.79
CA ALA A 147 7.96 13.10 20.40
C ALA A 147 6.90 12.10 19.88
N TYR A 148 5.81 12.55 19.27
CA TYR A 148 4.75 11.66 18.79
C TYR A 148 5.12 11.02 17.43
N ALA A 149 5.73 11.79 16.54
CA ALA A 149 6.00 11.35 15.17
C ALA A 149 6.83 12.38 14.37
N ASP A 150 7.74 11.87 13.54
CA ASP A 150 8.49 12.61 12.53
C ASP A 150 7.63 13.09 11.35
N TRP A 151 6.55 12.37 11.05
CA TRP A 151 5.60 12.72 9.98
C TRP A 151 4.59 13.82 10.35
N LEU A 152 4.53 14.22 11.63
CA LEU A 152 3.51 15.15 12.10
C LEU A 152 3.86 16.58 11.72
N GLU A 153 2.97 17.23 10.99
CA GLU A 153 3.07 18.63 10.57
C GLU A 153 1.93 19.48 11.16
N PRO A 154 2.07 20.81 11.29
CA PRO A 154 1.00 21.68 11.79
C PRO A 154 -0.34 21.47 11.08
N GLU A 155 -0.33 21.29 9.76
CA GLU A 155 -1.54 21.12 8.94
C GLU A 155 -2.25 19.78 9.16
N ALA A 156 -1.56 18.80 9.76
CA ALA A 156 -2.15 17.53 10.13
C ALA A 156 -3.02 17.65 11.40
N ILE A 157 -2.82 18.67 12.23
CA ILE A 157 -3.56 18.86 13.49
C ILE A 157 -4.94 19.43 13.20
N ARG A 158 -5.98 18.81 13.79
CA ARG A 158 -7.38 19.16 13.51
C ARG A 158 -8.05 19.83 14.68
N GLU A 159 -8.30 19.06 15.74
CA GLU A 159 -9.10 19.46 16.88
C GLU A 159 -8.53 18.81 18.14
N LEU A 160 -8.60 19.54 19.26
CA LEU A 160 -8.36 18.97 20.58
C LEU A 160 -9.69 18.51 21.17
N TRP A 161 -9.67 17.34 21.78
CA TRP A 161 -10.83 16.73 22.42
C TRP A 161 -10.55 16.58 23.92
N ALA A 162 -11.51 16.97 24.74
CA ALA A 162 -11.48 16.63 26.16
C ALA A 162 -11.58 15.10 26.33
N GLU A 163 -11.03 14.57 27.43
CA GLU A 163 -11.19 13.16 27.75
C GLU A 163 -12.69 12.78 27.84
N ALA A 164 -13.03 11.61 27.31
CA ALA A 164 -14.39 11.11 27.41
C ALA A 164 -14.67 10.72 28.87
N THR A 165 -15.67 11.34 29.48
CA THR A 165 -16.11 11.01 30.85
C THR A 165 -16.72 9.61 30.95
N SER A 166 -17.17 9.03 29.82
CA SER A 166 -17.52 7.61 29.69
C SER A 166 -17.46 7.18 28.21
N ALA A 167 -17.52 5.87 27.95
CA ALA A 167 -17.51 5.32 26.58
C ALA A 167 -18.73 5.73 25.74
N ASP A 168 -19.84 6.11 26.38
CA ASP A 168 -21.13 6.39 25.74
C ASP A 168 -21.39 7.89 25.53
N VAL A 169 -20.52 8.77 26.03
CA VAL A 169 -20.67 10.23 25.91
C VAL A 169 -19.85 10.74 24.74
N ASN A 170 -20.51 11.51 23.86
CA ASN A 170 -19.81 12.25 22.81
C ASN A 170 -18.79 13.18 23.45
N ARG A 171 -17.53 13.05 23.01
CA ARG A 171 -16.46 13.94 23.45
C ARG A 171 -16.78 15.37 23.05
N LEU A 172 -16.40 16.30 23.91
CA LEU A 172 -16.51 17.73 23.63
C LEU A 172 -15.18 18.21 23.05
N THR A 173 -15.25 19.06 22.03
CA THR A 173 -14.08 19.75 21.51
C THR A 173 -13.57 20.73 22.57
N HIS A 174 -12.28 20.67 22.86
CA HIS A 174 -11.62 21.55 23.82
C HIS A 174 -11.12 22.80 23.11
N GLY A 175 -11.77 23.93 23.37
CA GLY A 175 -11.23 25.26 23.04
C GLY A 175 -10.74 25.47 21.60
N GLY A 176 -9.90 26.49 21.42
CA GLY A 176 -9.11 26.73 20.23
C GLY A 176 -7.71 26.12 20.35
N THR A 177 -7.20 25.62 19.23
CA THR A 177 -5.84 25.09 19.08
C THR A 177 -5.09 25.81 17.98
N PHE A 178 -3.85 26.19 18.22
CA PHE A 178 -2.98 26.85 17.25
C PHE A 178 -1.68 26.05 17.10
N PRO A 179 -1.59 25.15 16.11
CA PRO A 179 -0.36 24.45 15.82
C PRO A 179 0.63 25.37 15.08
N TYR A 180 1.91 25.35 15.46
CA TYR A 180 2.97 26.12 14.82
C TYR A 180 4.33 25.42 14.94
N ARG A 181 5.26 25.73 14.01
CA ARG A 181 6.66 25.34 14.15
C ARG A 181 7.47 26.48 14.74
N ASP A 182 8.27 26.17 15.76
CA ASP A 182 9.31 27.03 16.28
C ASP A 182 10.67 26.37 16.03
N ALA A 183 11.39 26.87 15.02
CA ALA A 183 12.54 26.18 14.44
C ALA A 183 12.20 24.74 14.00
N GLU A 184 12.82 23.73 14.60
CA GLU A 184 12.59 22.32 14.30
C GLU A 184 11.40 21.73 15.08
N ASN A 185 10.91 22.42 16.11
CA ASN A 185 9.94 21.85 17.04
C ASN A 185 8.50 22.17 16.63
N LEU A 186 7.67 21.14 16.51
CA LEU A 186 6.23 21.26 16.37
C LEU A 186 5.58 21.52 17.73
N ASN A 187 4.90 22.65 17.85
CA ASN A 187 4.22 23.08 19.06
C ASN A 187 2.71 23.21 18.82
N LEU A 188 1.94 22.98 19.88
CA LEU A 188 0.50 23.17 19.92
C LEU A 188 0.14 24.11 21.06
N GLU A 189 -0.27 25.33 20.73
CA GLU A 189 -0.88 26.24 21.70
C GLU A 189 -2.35 25.87 21.92
N VAL A 190 -2.80 25.84 23.17
CA VAL A 190 -4.16 25.42 23.57
C VAL A 190 -4.82 26.54 24.38
N GLN A 191 -6.02 26.97 23.97
CA GLN A 191 -6.80 27.99 24.68
C GLN A 191 -8.28 27.56 24.85
N PRO A 192 -8.84 27.49 26.07
CA PRO A 192 -8.20 27.75 27.36
C PRO A 192 -7.14 26.69 27.69
N HIS A 193 -6.14 27.08 28.49
CA HIS A 193 -5.08 26.16 28.92
C HIS A 193 -5.69 24.95 29.64
N LEU A 194 -5.08 23.79 29.44
CA LEU A 194 -5.45 22.58 30.17
C LEU A 194 -5.06 22.75 31.65
N GLY A 195 -5.93 22.29 32.54
CA GLY A 195 -5.62 22.19 33.96
C GLY A 195 -4.54 21.16 34.24
N ALA A 196 -3.89 21.26 35.41
CA ALA A 196 -2.91 20.28 35.85
C ALA A 196 -3.51 18.86 35.89
N GLY A 197 -2.94 17.93 35.12
CA GLY A 197 -3.40 16.54 35.04
C GLY A 197 -4.66 16.33 34.19
N GLU A 198 -5.20 17.37 33.56
CA GLU A 198 -6.33 17.24 32.64
C GLU A 198 -5.91 16.45 31.40
N ALA A 199 -6.57 15.33 31.13
CA ALA A 199 -6.29 14.54 29.94
C ALA A 199 -7.07 15.09 28.74
N ALA A 200 -6.39 15.21 27.61
CA ALA A 200 -6.96 15.59 26.34
C ALA A 200 -6.40 14.71 25.22
N GLN A 201 -7.01 14.79 24.04
CA GLN A 201 -6.55 14.07 22.85
C GLN A 201 -6.54 14.98 21.64
N VAL A 202 -5.38 15.12 21.01
CA VAL A 202 -5.21 15.85 19.75
C VAL A 202 -5.59 14.92 18.60
N GLU A 203 -6.65 15.24 17.86
CA GLU A 203 -6.99 14.53 16.63
C GLU A 203 -6.12 15.05 15.49
N VAL A 204 -5.45 14.13 14.80
CA VAL A 204 -4.52 14.41 13.71
C VAL A 204 -4.84 13.58 12.48
N PHE A 205 -4.56 14.12 11.30
CA PHE A 205 -4.49 13.36 10.07
C PHE A 205 -3.16 12.67 9.94
N ARG A 206 -3.22 11.36 9.78
CA ARG A 206 -2.05 10.50 9.72
C ARG A 206 -1.95 9.85 8.34
N PRO A 207 -0.82 10.04 7.62
CA PRO A 207 -0.54 9.30 6.39
C PRO A 207 -0.53 7.78 6.65
N LEU A 208 -1.12 7.00 5.73
CA LEU A 208 -1.37 5.58 5.96
C LEU A 208 -0.12 4.69 5.80
N ASP A 209 0.94 5.20 5.19
CA ASP A 209 2.26 4.58 5.11
C ASP A 209 3.03 4.64 6.44
N THR A 210 2.62 5.52 7.36
CA THR A 210 3.32 5.69 8.65
C THR A 210 2.83 4.75 9.75
N TRP A 211 1.70 4.07 9.59
CA TRP A 211 1.15 3.13 10.57
C TRP A 211 0.94 1.76 9.95
N ILE A 212 1.96 0.93 10.07
CA ILE A 212 2.05 -0.36 9.39
C ILE A 212 2.09 -1.46 10.43
N LYS A 213 1.45 -2.59 10.11
CA LYS A 213 1.54 -3.80 10.89
C LYS A 213 2.66 -4.67 10.36
N VAL A 214 3.68 -4.90 11.18
CA VAL A 214 4.76 -5.83 10.89
C VAL A 214 4.58 -7.06 11.77
N GLY A 215 4.37 -8.21 11.14
CA GLY A 215 3.97 -9.43 11.85
C GLY A 215 2.62 -9.27 12.56
N SER A 216 2.61 -9.31 13.89
CA SER A 216 1.40 -9.14 14.70
C SER A 216 1.24 -7.76 15.32
N THR A 217 2.19 -6.84 15.11
CA THR A 217 2.26 -5.57 15.84
C THR A 217 2.10 -4.38 14.91
N TRP A 218 1.22 -3.44 15.28
CA TRP A 218 1.10 -2.13 14.63
C TRP A 218 2.14 -1.17 15.21
N GLY A 219 2.82 -0.41 14.36
CA GLY A 219 3.82 0.56 14.79
C GLY A 219 4.09 1.66 13.77
N ASN A 220 4.89 2.63 14.19
CA ASN A 220 5.39 3.68 13.31
C ASN A 220 6.32 3.08 12.25
N SER A 221 6.15 3.49 10.99
CA SER A 221 7.05 3.15 9.88
C SER A 221 7.48 4.44 9.19
N SER A 222 8.76 4.50 8.80
CA SER A 222 9.32 5.59 7.98
C SER A 222 9.47 5.20 6.50
N VAL A 223 9.10 3.95 6.15
CA VAL A 223 9.35 3.37 4.82
C VAL A 223 8.10 2.71 4.20
N GLY A 224 6.96 2.74 4.88
CA GLY A 224 5.73 2.07 4.43
C GLY A 224 5.79 0.55 4.58
N LEU A 225 5.16 -0.16 3.63
CA LEU A 225 5.14 -1.62 3.53
C LEU A 225 6.44 -2.13 2.92
N VAL A 226 7.07 -3.13 3.55
CA VAL A 226 8.35 -3.71 3.08
C VAL A 226 8.18 -5.17 2.69
N ASN A 227 7.56 -5.97 3.57
CA ASN A 227 7.37 -7.40 3.39
C ASN A 227 5.97 -7.73 2.87
N ASP A 228 5.84 -8.84 2.14
CA ASP A 228 4.55 -9.31 1.58
C ASP A 228 3.47 -9.53 2.65
N SER A 229 3.87 -9.80 3.90
CA SER A 229 3.00 -9.96 5.06
C SER A 229 2.61 -8.68 5.77
N ASP A 230 3.31 -7.57 5.52
CA ASP A 230 3.01 -6.30 6.20
C ASP A 230 1.61 -5.83 5.83
N GLU A 231 0.88 -5.26 6.80
CA GLU A 231 -0.50 -4.82 6.61
C GLU A 231 -0.67 -3.32 6.81
N ALA A 232 -1.55 -2.70 6.02
CA ALA A 232 -1.98 -1.30 6.19
C ALA A 232 -3.45 -1.23 6.63
N LEU A 233 -3.86 -0.10 7.22
CA LEU A 233 -5.23 0.05 7.73
C LEU A 233 -6.29 0.08 6.61
N ILE A 234 -5.93 0.52 5.41
CA ILE A 234 -6.86 0.73 4.29
C ILE A 234 -7.24 -0.58 3.58
N ASN A 235 -8.48 -0.65 3.07
CA ASN A 235 -8.90 -1.79 2.26
C ASN A 235 -8.15 -1.82 0.89
N PRO A 236 -7.94 -3.01 0.30
CA PRO A 236 -7.24 -3.13 -0.98
C PRO A 236 -7.85 -2.37 -2.14
N GLU A 237 -9.16 -2.46 -2.33
CA GLU A 237 -9.81 -1.86 -3.50
C GLU A 237 -9.55 -0.34 -3.61
N PRO A 238 -9.83 0.51 -2.60
CA PRO A 238 -9.57 1.94 -2.72
C PRO A 238 -8.08 2.27 -2.85
N LEU A 239 -7.19 1.55 -2.14
CA LEU A 239 -5.76 1.79 -2.27
C LEU A 239 -5.25 1.48 -3.67
N VAL A 240 -5.69 0.37 -4.25
CA VAL A 240 -5.31 -0.04 -5.62
C VAL A 240 -5.76 0.99 -6.66
N GLN A 241 -6.91 1.64 -6.46
CA GLN A 241 -7.35 2.73 -7.35
C GLN A 241 -6.39 3.94 -7.31
N VAL A 242 -5.87 4.28 -6.14
CA VAL A 242 -4.86 5.36 -6.01
C VAL A 242 -3.52 4.90 -6.59
N ALA A 243 -3.07 3.69 -6.25
CA ALA A 243 -1.81 3.12 -6.71
C ALA A 243 -1.74 2.91 -8.23
N LEU A 244 -2.89 2.73 -8.91
CA LEU A 244 -2.93 2.68 -10.38
C LEU A 244 -2.41 3.96 -11.03
N ALA A 245 -2.64 5.14 -10.44
CA ALA A 245 -2.11 6.39 -10.99
C ALA A 245 -0.56 6.39 -10.97
N TYR A 246 0.04 5.91 -9.88
CA TYR A 246 1.48 5.75 -9.73
C TYR A 246 2.04 4.69 -10.66
N ALA A 247 1.36 3.55 -10.79
CA ALA A 247 1.79 2.50 -11.72
C ALA A 247 1.77 2.99 -13.17
N TYR A 248 0.76 3.77 -13.59
CA TYR A 248 0.75 4.38 -14.91
C TYR A 248 1.86 5.43 -15.10
N MET A 249 2.17 6.21 -14.06
CA MET A 249 3.29 7.16 -14.09
C MET A 249 4.66 6.46 -14.16
N ALA A 250 4.82 5.33 -13.48
CA ALA A 250 6.03 4.50 -13.61
C ALA A 250 6.19 3.98 -15.04
N LEU A 251 5.08 3.60 -15.68
CA LEU A 251 5.09 3.10 -17.06
C LEU A 251 5.31 4.19 -18.12
N SER A 252 5.04 5.47 -17.81
CA SER A 252 5.25 6.54 -18.78
C SER A 252 6.72 6.83 -19.08
N VAL A 253 7.67 6.26 -18.33
CA VAL A 253 9.10 6.36 -18.64
C VAL A 253 9.50 5.40 -19.78
N GLY A 254 8.64 4.44 -20.11
CA GLY A 254 8.91 3.39 -21.09
C GLY A 254 8.29 3.62 -22.47
N PRO A 255 8.13 2.54 -23.26
CA PRO A 255 7.39 2.60 -24.52
C PRO A 255 5.93 2.99 -24.28
N ASP A 256 5.34 3.67 -25.27
CA ASP A 256 3.99 4.25 -25.18
C ASP A 256 3.81 5.29 -24.06
N ALA A 257 4.86 6.05 -23.72
CA ALA A 257 4.87 7.09 -22.69
C ALA A 257 3.60 7.94 -22.65
N GLU A 258 3.23 8.57 -23.79
CA GLU A 258 2.07 9.46 -23.91
C GLU A 258 0.74 8.77 -23.54
N ARG A 259 0.59 7.49 -23.86
CA ARG A 259 -0.60 6.69 -23.53
C ARG A 259 -0.68 6.49 -22.02
N TRP A 260 0.43 6.14 -21.39
CA TRP A 260 0.49 5.92 -19.95
C TRP A 260 0.33 7.22 -19.16
N GLU A 261 0.92 8.33 -19.62
CA GLU A 261 0.69 9.65 -19.01
C GLU A 261 -0.78 10.07 -19.04
N ARG A 262 -1.47 9.82 -20.16
CA ARG A 262 -2.91 10.09 -20.25
C ARG A 262 -3.69 9.26 -19.23
N LYS A 263 -3.42 7.95 -19.17
CA LYS A 263 -4.03 7.06 -18.17
C LYS A 263 -3.72 7.48 -16.74
N ALA A 264 -2.49 7.90 -16.45
CA ALA A 264 -2.08 8.38 -15.14
C ALA A 264 -2.91 9.62 -14.73
N ARG A 265 -3.04 10.61 -15.62
CA ARG A 265 -3.87 11.80 -15.37
C ARG A 265 -5.34 11.46 -15.14
N ASP A 266 -5.93 10.62 -16.00
CA ASP A 266 -7.34 10.23 -15.87
C ASP A 266 -7.58 9.45 -14.56
N GLN A 267 -6.67 8.55 -14.20
CA GLN A 267 -6.75 7.78 -12.96
C GLN A 267 -6.54 8.67 -11.73
N ARG A 268 -5.69 9.69 -11.82
CA ARG A 268 -5.48 10.66 -10.75
C ARG A 268 -6.74 11.44 -10.43
N LEU A 269 -7.50 11.86 -11.45
CA LEU A 269 -8.80 12.52 -11.26
C LEU A 269 -9.77 11.59 -10.54
N LYS A 270 -9.86 10.32 -10.95
CA LYS A 270 -10.69 9.30 -10.28
C LYS A 270 -10.27 9.08 -8.82
N ALA A 271 -8.97 8.95 -8.57
CA ALA A 271 -8.42 8.79 -7.21
C ALA A 271 -8.75 10.00 -6.32
N ASN A 272 -8.66 11.23 -6.84
CA ASN A 272 -9.02 12.43 -6.09
C ASN A 272 -10.52 12.49 -5.76
N LEU A 273 -11.40 12.07 -6.67
CA LEU A 273 -12.84 11.97 -6.40
C LEU A 273 -13.14 10.92 -5.32
N LEU A 274 -12.46 9.77 -5.36
CA LEU A 274 -12.58 8.74 -4.32
C LEU A 274 -12.09 9.23 -2.95
N LYS A 275 -10.96 9.96 -2.91
CA LYS A 275 -10.45 10.60 -1.70
C LYS A 275 -11.44 11.63 -1.15
N LEU A 276 -12.06 12.42 -2.03
CA LEU A 276 -13.08 13.40 -1.65
C LEU A 276 -14.36 12.74 -1.11
N ASP A 277 -14.82 11.63 -1.70
CA ASP A 277 -15.96 10.86 -1.19
C ASP A 277 -15.68 10.31 0.22
N TYR A 278 -14.48 9.74 0.42
CA TYR A 278 -14.03 9.28 1.74
C TYR A 278 -13.99 10.42 2.77
N LEU A 279 -13.62 11.61 2.31
CA LEU A 279 -13.68 12.85 3.08
C LEU A 279 -15.11 13.26 3.44
N ASN A 280 -16.07 13.15 2.55
CA ASN A 280 -17.42 13.67 2.83
C ASN A 280 -18.26 12.70 3.69
N HIS A 281 -17.86 11.43 3.80
CA HIS A 281 -18.64 10.42 4.52
C HIS A 281 -17.95 9.89 5.79
N LYS A 282 -17.94 10.70 6.87
CA LYS A 282 -17.37 10.33 8.20
C LYS A 282 -17.80 8.93 8.69
N GLN A 283 -19.06 8.53 8.47
CA GLN A 283 -19.59 7.20 8.86
C GLN A 283 -18.89 6.03 8.15
N ARG A 284 -18.42 6.23 6.90
CA ARG A 284 -17.66 5.24 6.13
C ARG A 284 -16.19 5.13 6.56
N ARG A 285 -15.70 6.08 7.38
CA ARG A 285 -14.31 6.08 7.88
C ARG A 285 -14.14 5.20 9.12
N MET A 286 -15.16 5.10 9.97
CA MET A 286 -15.10 4.43 11.28
C MET A 286 -15.71 3.01 11.28
N GLY A 287 -16.46 2.65 10.25
CA GLY A 287 -17.02 1.32 10.12
C GLY A 287 -16.02 0.36 9.50
N GLY A 288 -15.58 -0.65 10.25
CA GLY A 288 -15.08 -1.91 9.68
C GLY A 288 -16.13 -2.66 8.83
N ASP A 289 -17.27 -2.02 8.55
CA ASP A 289 -18.34 -2.55 7.74
C ASP A 289 -17.99 -2.45 6.25
N THR A 290 -17.67 -3.61 5.70
CA THR A 290 -17.45 -3.87 4.28
C THR A 290 -18.68 -3.59 3.39
N GLY A 291 -19.84 -3.24 3.96
CA GLY A 291 -21.10 -3.05 3.23
C GLY A 291 -21.16 -1.83 2.31
N GLY A 292 -20.43 -0.75 2.61
CA GLY A 292 -20.53 0.51 1.87
C GLY A 292 -19.87 0.53 0.48
N TRP A 293 -18.95 -0.40 0.21
CA TRP A 293 -18.16 -0.42 -1.04
C TRP A 293 -18.78 -1.27 -2.15
N ARG A 294 -19.81 -2.07 -1.85
CA ARG A 294 -20.42 -2.99 -2.83
C ARG A 294 -21.24 -2.29 -3.92
N GLN A 295 -21.57 -1.01 -3.79
CA GLN A 295 -22.47 -0.34 -4.73
C GLN A 295 -21.81 0.21 -6.00
N TYR A 296 -20.48 0.33 -6.07
CA TYR A 296 -19.81 0.95 -7.24
C TYR A 296 -18.88 0.01 -8.03
N GLY A 297 -18.87 -1.29 -7.70
CA GLY A 297 -17.88 -2.22 -8.25
C GLY A 297 -18.28 -3.09 -9.44
N ALA A 298 -19.57 -3.20 -9.83
CA ALA A 298 -19.94 -4.30 -10.75
C ALA A 298 -21.18 -4.13 -11.64
N LYS A 299 -21.89 -3.00 -11.69
CA LYS A 299 -23.13 -2.91 -12.51
C LYS A 299 -23.16 -1.90 -13.65
N ASP A 300 -22.27 -0.91 -13.70
CA ASP A 300 -22.38 0.17 -14.70
C ASP A 300 -21.20 0.24 -15.70
N TRP A 301 -20.38 -0.81 -15.82
CA TRP A 301 -19.15 -0.77 -16.63
C TRP A 301 -19.14 -1.67 -17.87
N GLU A 302 -20.26 -2.31 -18.25
CA GLU A 302 -20.38 -3.16 -19.46
C GLU A 302 -20.85 -2.42 -20.73
N SER A 303 -20.82 -1.09 -20.76
CA SER A 303 -21.08 -0.34 -21.98
C SER A 303 -20.11 0.82 -22.08
N PHE A 304 -18.94 0.58 -22.68
CA PHE A 304 -18.23 1.42 -23.68
C PHE A 304 -16.99 0.67 -24.18
#